data_AF-A0AAD7FFZ3-F1
#
_entry.id   AF-A0AAD7FFZ3-F1
#
_cell.length_a   1.000
_cell.length_b   1.000
_cell.length_c   1.000
_cell.angle_alpha   90.00
_cell.angle_beta   90.00
_cell.angle_gamma   90.00
#
_symmetry.space_group_name_H-M   'P 1'
#
loop_
_entity.id
_entity.type
_entity.pdbx_description
1 polymer ?
#
loop_
_entity_poly.entity_id
_entity_poly.type
_entity_poly.pdbx_seq_one_letter_code
_entity_poly.pdbx_strand_id
1 'polypeptide(L)'
;MNVGAYLAIPLAGEALVDPEKWDQKWESMLRGPQLSGPHGPLFCFNNMLFQNRSVPGFTDRALAGYPELLAGTCAMQRNMTQDAIMYFVGGNLEKRWMDASPDERRKHILGAMASVCSKARNLNEARAYCVPELRLSRLRLDGKVFLDLLRSAMIDDVTYIPTKPRLVSHPRWDAFAAEQEARNTTDDEKIALAELILLRTKLICHVLHFTLRSFLGLEAPPLQVTKMHRKQEKGDPTDPTHAMHEEILKRMLGPEAAKARRELEVASAKARISQRLGSCSYLGCHNMEVEGGKKFSRCGPCYVKMERQVLYCSQKCQKADWKLRHKAVCGKPLTFDDISTLPEHPANDQVFATL
;
A
#
# COMPACT_ATOMS: atom_id res chain seq x y z
N MET A 1 -28.69 -10.34 -8.77
CA MET A 1 -27.37 -9.89 -8.30
C MET A 1 -27.12 -8.51 -8.89
N ASN A 2 -26.97 -7.48 -8.05
CA ASN A 2 -26.52 -6.17 -8.55
C ASN A 2 -25.10 -6.36 -9.06
N VAL A 3 -24.88 -6.19 -10.36
CA VAL A 3 -23.53 -6.16 -10.94
C VAL A 3 -22.80 -5.04 -10.21
N GLY A 4 -21.80 -5.39 -9.39
CA GLY A 4 -21.05 -4.41 -8.61
C GLY A 4 -20.59 -3.30 -9.55
N ALA A 5 -20.92 -2.05 -9.22
CA ALA A 5 -20.60 -0.93 -10.09
C ALA A 5 -19.08 -0.85 -10.25
N TYR A 6 -18.59 -1.15 -11.45
CA TYR A 6 -17.18 -1.10 -11.77
C TYR A 6 -16.66 0.34 -11.63
N LEU A 7 -15.67 0.54 -10.77
CA LEU A 7 -15.04 1.84 -10.58
C LEU A 7 -13.89 2.00 -11.56
N ALA A 8 -14.07 2.82 -12.60
CA ALA A 8 -13.03 3.12 -13.58
C ALA A 8 -11.98 4.10 -13.04
N ILE A 9 -11.15 3.66 -12.10
CA ILE A 9 -10.10 4.47 -11.43
C ILE A 9 -9.12 5.10 -12.43
N PRO A 10 -8.54 6.29 -12.15
CA PRO A 10 -7.44 6.84 -12.93
C PRO A 10 -6.24 5.88 -12.96
N LEU A 11 -5.53 5.81 -14.09
CA LEU A 11 -4.39 4.88 -14.21
C LEU A 11 -3.17 5.41 -13.46
N ALA A 12 -2.44 4.50 -12.82
CA ALA A 12 -1.21 4.84 -12.09
C ALA A 12 -0.14 5.47 -13.01
N GLY A 13 -0.07 5.03 -14.27
CA GLY A 13 0.87 5.58 -15.26
C GLY A 13 0.62 7.04 -15.64
N GLU A 14 -0.62 7.51 -15.53
CA GLU A 14 -0.97 8.90 -15.83
C GLU A 14 -0.46 9.87 -14.75
N ALA A 15 -0.25 9.37 -13.53
CA ALA A 15 0.06 10.20 -12.37
C ALA A 15 1.37 10.99 -12.52
N LEU A 16 2.38 10.44 -13.20
CA LEU A 16 3.65 11.14 -13.47
C LEU A 16 3.64 11.93 -14.78
N VAL A 17 2.78 11.57 -15.73
CA VAL A 17 2.70 12.22 -17.05
C VAL A 17 2.01 13.57 -16.94
N ASP A 18 0.87 13.60 -16.26
CA ASP A 18 0.08 14.81 -16.02
C ASP A 18 -0.57 14.71 -14.62
N PRO A 19 0.18 15.02 -13.55
CA PRO A 19 -0.31 14.91 -12.18
C PRO A 19 -1.62 15.68 -11.95
N GLU A 20 -1.78 16.84 -12.59
CA GLU A 20 -2.94 17.70 -12.42
C GLU A 20 -4.20 17.06 -12.99
N LYS A 21 -4.15 16.62 -14.24
CA LYS A 21 -5.28 15.96 -14.89
C LYS A 21 -5.60 14.63 -14.22
N TRP A 22 -4.58 13.89 -13.79
CA TRP A 22 -4.77 12.67 -13.01
C TRP A 22 -5.47 12.94 -11.68
N ASP A 23 -5.05 13.98 -10.95
CA ASP A 23 -5.67 14.38 -9.68
C ASP A 23 -7.10 14.89 -9.85
N GLN A 24 -7.37 15.66 -10.90
CA GLN A 24 -8.71 16.14 -11.24
C GLN A 24 -9.69 14.98 -11.47
N LYS A 25 -9.25 13.91 -12.15
CA LYS A 25 -10.06 12.69 -12.33
C LYS A 25 -10.35 12.03 -10.98
N TRP A 26 -9.35 11.93 -10.09
CA TRP A 26 -9.54 11.44 -8.73
C TRP A 26 -10.52 12.31 -7.94
N GLU A 27 -10.32 13.62 -7.89
CA GLU A 27 -11.18 14.55 -7.16
C GLU A 27 -12.63 14.53 -7.67
N SER A 28 -12.84 14.37 -8.99
CA SER A 28 -14.17 14.16 -9.56
C SER A 28 -14.82 12.87 -9.03
N MET A 29 -14.07 11.77 -9.05
CA MET A 29 -14.52 10.47 -8.55
C MET A 29 -14.80 10.46 -7.04
N LEU A 30 -13.91 11.07 -6.24
CA LEU A 30 -14.02 11.13 -4.77
C LEU A 30 -15.19 12.01 -4.31
N ARG A 31 -15.68 12.93 -5.15
CA ARG A 31 -16.92 13.69 -4.89
C ARG A 31 -18.18 12.86 -5.14
N GLY A 32 -18.08 11.82 -5.97
CA GLY A 32 -19.22 10.95 -6.30
C GLY A 32 -19.84 10.30 -5.06
N PRO A 33 -21.18 10.13 -5.02
CA PRO A 33 -21.90 9.66 -3.84
C PRO A 33 -21.46 8.26 -3.39
N GLN A 34 -20.91 7.45 -4.29
CA GLN A 34 -20.41 6.11 -3.99
C GLN A 34 -19.21 6.14 -3.02
N LEU A 35 -18.36 7.17 -3.08
CA LEU A 35 -17.15 7.27 -2.25
C LEU A 35 -17.28 8.33 -1.14
N SER A 36 -17.95 9.45 -1.43
CA SER A 36 -18.17 10.52 -0.47
C SER A 36 -19.31 10.22 0.53
N GLY A 37 -20.28 9.39 0.13
CA GLY A 37 -21.45 9.06 0.94
C GLY A 37 -21.15 8.20 2.19
N PRO A 38 -22.15 7.98 3.05
CA PRO A 38 -22.00 7.18 4.28
C PRO A 38 -21.56 5.74 3.99
N HIS A 39 -21.94 5.19 2.83
CA HIS A 39 -21.60 3.82 2.41
C HIS A 39 -20.24 3.70 1.68
N GLY A 40 -19.43 4.77 1.62
CA GLY A 40 -18.13 4.74 0.94
C GLY A 40 -17.23 3.57 1.33
N PRO A 41 -16.99 3.32 2.64
CA PRO A 41 -16.20 2.17 3.08
C PRO A 41 -16.74 0.82 2.61
N LEU A 42 -18.05 0.61 2.73
CA LEU A 42 -18.71 -0.61 2.27
C LEU A 42 -18.59 -0.80 0.76
N PHE A 43 -18.72 0.28 -0.02
CA PHE A 43 -18.52 0.24 -1.47
C PHE A 43 -17.09 -0.19 -1.82
N CYS A 44 -16.08 0.42 -1.19
CA CYS A 44 -14.67 0.07 -1.37
C CYS A 44 -14.37 -1.38 -0.99
N PHE A 45 -14.91 -1.84 0.13
CA PHE A 45 -14.77 -3.21 0.60
C PHE A 45 -15.41 -4.22 -0.35
N ASN A 46 -16.64 -3.97 -0.80
CA ASN A 46 -17.31 -4.83 -1.76
C ASN A 46 -16.60 -4.87 -3.11
N ASN A 47 -16.06 -3.74 -3.57
CA ASN A 47 -15.25 -3.71 -4.78
C ASN A 47 -13.96 -4.53 -4.62
N MET A 48 -13.27 -4.41 -3.47
CA MET A 48 -12.11 -5.25 -3.17
C MET A 48 -12.49 -6.73 -3.13
N LEU A 49 -13.54 -7.12 -2.40
CA LEU A 49 -14.03 -8.50 -2.35
C LEU A 49 -14.39 -9.05 -3.72
N PHE A 50 -15.04 -8.25 -4.55
CA PHE A 50 -15.38 -8.64 -5.91
C PHE A 50 -14.13 -8.93 -6.74
N GLN A 51 -13.12 -8.04 -6.69
CA GLN A 51 -11.84 -8.24 -7.36
C GLN A 51 -11.11 -9.47 -6.82
N ASN A 52 -11.15 -9.67 -5.52
CA ASN A 52 -10.50 -10.78 -4.82
C ASN A 52 -11.11 -12.12 -5.23
N ARG A 53 -12.43 -12.26 -5.11
CA ARG A 53 -13.17 -13.48 -5.46
C ARG A 53 -13.12 -13.81 -6.95
N SER A 54 -12.88 -12.81 -7.79
CA SER A 54 -12.73 -12.98 -9.24
C SER A 54 -11.44 -13.72 -9.62
N VAL A 55 -10.42 -13.76 -8.75
CA VAL A 55 -9.14 -14.36 -9.12
C VAL A 55 -8.90 -15.65 -8.31
N PRO A 56 -8.78 -16.82 -8.97
CA PRO A 56 -8.53 -18.09 -8.28
C PRO A 56 -7.32 -18.01 -7.33
N GLY A 57 -7.47 -18.61 -6.13
CA GLY A 57 -6.43 -18.61 -5.10
C GLY A 57 -6.06 -17.21 -4.58
N PHE A 58 -6.95 -16.22 -4.69
CA PHE A 58 -6.72 -14.89 -4.15
C PHE A 58 -6.47 -14.91 -2.64
N THR A 59 -7.29 -15.61 -1.87
CA THR A 59 -7.20 -15.60 -0.40
C THR A 59 -5.83 -16.05 0.07
N ASP A 60 -5.33 -17.17 -0.45
CA ASP A 60 -3.96 -17.64 -0.14
C ASP A 60 -2.89 -16.59 -0.48
N ARG A 61 -3.08 -15.85 -1.58
CA ARG A 61 -2.14 -14.80 -2.00
C ARG A 61 -2.22 -13.56 -1.10
N ALA A 62 -3.43 -13.14 -0.73
CA ALA A 62 -3.63 -12.02 0.17
C ALA A 62 -3.07 -12.33 1.56
N LEU A 63 -3.38 -13.52 2.08
CA LEU A 63 -2.81 -14.02 3.33
C LEU A 63 -1.28 -14.10 3.27
N ALA A 64 -0.70 -14.51 2.14
CA ALA A 64 0.75 -14.53 1.96
C ALA A 64 1.38 -13.14 1.91
N GLY A 65 0.72 -12.17 1.26
CA GLY A 65 1.21 -10.81 1.09
C GLY A 65 0.97 -9.92 2.31
N TYR A 66 -0.01 -10.24 3.14
CA TYR A 66 -0.40 -9.40 4.27
C TYR A 66 0.71 -9.16 5.30
N PRO A 67 1.49 -10.17 5.75
CA PRO A 67 2.61 -9.91 6.68
C PRO A 67 3.65 -8.93 6.13
N GLU A 68 3.93 -8.96 4.83
CA GLU A 68 4.85 -8.02 4.19
C GLU A 68 4.25 -6.62 4.06
N LEU A 69 2.95 -6.54 3.74
CA LEU A 69 2.22 -5.28 3.75
C LEU A 69 2.24 -4.65 5.15
N LEU A 70 2.06 -5.45 6.21
CA LEU A 70 2.04 -5.04 7.60
C LEU A 70 3.41 -4.52 8.02
N ALA A 71 4.44 -5.35 7.89
CA ALA A 71 5.82 -4.98 8.22
C ALA A 71 6.28 -3.74 7.43
N GLY A 72 5.96 -3.67 6.14
CA GLY A 72 6.26 -2.52 5.29
C GLY A 72 5.56 -1.24 5.75
N THR A 73 4.32 -1.34 6.24
CA THR A 73 3.58 -0.19 6.77
C THR A 73 4.19 0.30 8.08
N CYS A 74 4.51 -0.61 9.00
CA CYS A 74 5.17 -0.28 10.26
C CYS A 74 6.53 0.37 10.05
N ALA A 75 7.37 -0.21 9.19
CA ALA A 75 8.69 0.33 8.87
C ALA A 75 8.58 1.72 8.25
N MET A 76 7.60 1.91 7.35
CA MET A 76 7.32 3.19 6.73
C MET A 76 6.89 4.24 7.76
N GLN A 77 5.97 3.91 8.68
CA GLN A 77 5.54 4.81 9.75
C GLN A 77 6.68 5.23 10.66
N ARG A 78 7.54 4.28 11.04
CA ARG A 78 8.73 4.56 11.85
C ARG A 78 9.69 5.52 11.14
N ASN A 79 9.99 5.28 9.86
CA ASN A 79 10.88 6.14 9.08
C ASN A 79 10.30 7.55 8.87
N MET A 80 9.00 7.64 8.55
CA MET A 80 8.31 8.92 8.44
C MET A 80 8.35 9.69 9.77
N THR A 81 8.09 9.00 10.88
CA THR A 81 8.10 9.60 12.22
C THR A 81 9.50 10.10 12.60
N GLN A 82 10.54 9.31 12.32
CA GLN A 82 11.92 9.70 12.59
C GLN A 82 12.30 10.97 11.82
N ASP A 83 11.99 11.03 10.52
CA ASP A 83 12.21 12.24 9.72
C ASP A 83 11.40 13.41 10.28
N ALA A 84 10.12 13.22 10.57
CA ALA A 84 9.27 14.28 11.11
C ALA A 84 9.81 14.84 12.44
N ILE A 85 10.19 13.99 13.40
CA ILE A 85 10.75 14.42 14.70
C ILE A 85 12.00 15.27 14.49
N MET A 86 12.93 14.81 13.64
CA MET A 86 14.18 15.51 13.37
C MET A 86 13.94 16.95 12.88
N TYR A 87 12.93 17.14 12.02
CA TYR A 87 12.62 18.45 11.45
C TYR A 87 11.63 19.29 12.27
N PHE A 88 10.80 18.67 13.13
CA PHE A 88 10.02 19.41 14.12
C PHE A 88 10.92 20.05 15.16
N VAL A 89 11.90 19.31 15.70
CA VAL A 89 12.79 19.80 16.76
C VAL A 89 13.89 20.69 16.22
N GLY A 90 14.57 20.30 15.13
CA GLY A 90 15.75 20.99 14.62
C GLY A 90 15.51 21.88 13.39
N GLY A 91 14.39 21.71 12.68
CA GLY A 91 14.20 22.26 11.33
C GLY A 91 13.15 23.36 11.18
N ASN A 92 12.47 23.75 12.27
CA ASN A 92 11.31 24.66 12.25
C ASN A 92 10.24 24.25 11.20
N LEU A 93 10.05 22.94 10.99
CA LEU A 93 9.15 22.40 9.97
C LEU A 93 7.76 23.04 10.02
N GLU A 94 7.17 23.10 11.21
CA GLU A 94 5.82 23.63 11.42
C GLU A 94 5.71 25.07 10.93
N LYS A 95 6.60 25.95 11.40
CA LYS A 95 6.62 27.35 10.97
C LYS A 95 6.81 27.46 9.45
N ARG A 96 7.82 26.80 8.89
CA ARG A 96 8.10 26.84 7.45
C ARG A 96 6.91 26.37 6.61
N TRP A 97 6.24 25.30 7.05
CA TRP A 97 5.08 24.75 6.35
C TRP A 97 3.85 25.66 6.45
N MET A 98 3.64 26.31 7.60
CA MET A 98 2.57 27.27 7.79
C MET A 98 2.79 28.55 6.97
N ASP A 99 4.04 29.01 6.90
CA ASP A 99 4.47 30.18 6.12
C ASP A 99 4.45 29.92 4.59
N ALA A 100 4.52 28.65 4.17
CA ALA A 100 4.46 28.28 2.74
C ALA A 100 3.11 28.65 2.12
N SER A 101 3.15 29.11 0.86
CA SER A 101 1.93 29.48 0.14
C SER A 101 1.06 28.24 -0.15
N PRO A 102 -0.27 28.40 -0.36
CA PRO A 102 -1.12 27.29 -0.78
C PRO A 102 -0.64 26.59 -2.06
N ASP A 103 -0.05 27.32 -3.01
CA ASP A 103 0.47 26.76 -4.26
C ASP A 103 1.77 25.97 -4.06
N GLU A 104 2.64 26.43 -3.16
CA GLU A 104 3.83 25.69 -2.75
C GLU A 104 3.45 24.38 -2.04
N ARG A 105 2.56 24.43 -1.05
CA ARG A 105 2.04 23.22 -0.39
C ARG A 105 1.42 22.26 -1.40
N ARG A 106 0.58 22.77 -2.29
CA ARG A 106 -0.06 22.01 -3.37
C ARG A 106 0.96 21.28 -4.24
N LYS A 107 2.03 21.96 -4.67
CA LYS A 107 3.11 21.36 -5.49
C LYS A 107 3.69 20.11 -4.80
N HIS A 108 4.03 20.21 -3.52
CA HIS A 108 4.63 19.10 -2.78
C HIS A 108 3.64 17.98 -2.47
N ILE A 109 2.38 18.30 -2.16
CA ILE A 109 1.33 17.30 -1.92
C ILE A 109 1.02 16.53 -3.21
N LEU A 110 0.79 17.24 -4.31
CA LEU A 110 0.45 16.63 -5.59
C LEU A 110 1.61 15.77 -6.12
N GLY A 111 2.84 16.30 -6.05
CA GLY A 111 4.04 15.55 -6.44
C GLY A 111 4.20 14.26 -5.63
N ALA A 112 3.95 14.31 -4.31
CA ALA A 112 3.98 13.13 -3.45
C ALA A 112 2.91 12.10 -3.83
N MET A 113 1.66 12.53 -3.99
CA MET A 113 0.55 11.66 -4.40
C MET A 113 0.84 10.97 -5.74
N ALA A 114 1.28 11.73 -6.73
CA ALA A 114 1.64 11.23 -8.06
C ALA A 114 2.80 10.22 -8.01
N SER A 115 3.85 10.54 -7.24
CA SER A 115 5.01 9.68 -7.09
C SER A 115 4.66 8.36 -6.40
N VAL A 116 3.84 8.39 -5.35
CA VAL A 116 3.45 7.19 -4.61
C VAL A 116 2.49 6.32 -5.42
N CYS A 117 1.46 6.93 -6.01
CA CYS A 117 0.43 6.20 -6.76
C CYS A 117 0.94 5.61 -8.08
N SER A 118 1.94 6.24 -8.71
CA SER A 118 2.53 5.70 -9.95
C SER A 118 3.38 4.44 -9.72
N LYS A 119 3.98 4.30 -8.53
CA LYS A 119 4.89 3.19 -8.19
C LYS A 119 4.16 1.88 -7.87
N ALA A 120 2.94 1.93 -7.35
CA ALA A 120 2.18 0.73 -6.99
C ALA A 120 0.69 0.89 -7.28
N ARG A 121 0.13 -0.06 -8.04
CA ARG A 121 -1.28 -0.05 -8.44
C ARG A 121 -2.24 -0.09 -7.24
N ASN A 122 -1.96 -0.93 -6.25
CA ASN A 122 -2.77 -1.02 -5.03
C ASN A 122 -2.73 0.27 -4.20
N LEU A 123 -1.62 1.03 -4.23
CA LEU A 123 -1.57 2.35 -3.59
C LEU A 123 -2.37 3.40 -4.37
N ASN A 124 -2.38 3.35 -5.70
CA ASN A 124 -3.29 4.18 -6.50
C ASN A 124 -4.75 3.85 -6.21
N GLU A 125 -5.12 2.56 -6.17
CA GLU A 125 -6.46 2.10 -5.80
C GLU A 125 -6.85 2.52 -4.38
N ALA A 126 -5.90 2.46 -3.44
CA ALA A 126 -6.11 2.83 -2.05
C ALA A 126 -6.49 4.30 -1.85
N ARG A 127 -6.30 5.15 -2.87
CA ARG A 127 -6.77 6.54 -2.82
C ARG A 127 -8.29 6.65 -2.66
N ALA A 128 -9.05 5.68 -3.16
CA ALA A 128 -10.49 5.58 -2.92
C ALA A 128 -10.83 5.35 -1.43
N TYR A 129 -9.88 4.83 -0.63
CA TYR A 129 -10.07 4.58 0.80
C TYR A 129 -9.76 5.82 1.65
N CYS A 130 -8.99 6.76 1.08
CA CYS A 130 -8.49 7.95 1.77
C CYS A 130 -9.28 9.22 1.44
N VAL A 131 -10.57 9.11 1.06
CA VAL A 131 -11.43 10.26 0.70
C VAL A 131 -11.38 11.36 1.78
N PRO A 132 -11.42 11.07 3.09
CA PRO A 132 -11.38 12.12 4.08
C PRO A 132 -9.99 12.76 4.23
N GLU A 133 -8.91 11.98 4.14
CA GLU A 133 -7.56 12.42 4.52
C GLU A 133 -6.78 13.00 3.33
N LEU A 134 -6.92 12.41 2.15
CA LEU A 134 -6.03 12.63 1.00
C LEU A 134 -6.74 13.33 -0.17
N ARG A 135 -7.34 14.48 0.12
CA ARG A 135 -7.84 15.41 -0.89
C ARG A 135 -6.89 16.59 -1.05
N LEU A 136 -6.44 16.85 -2.27
CA LEU A 136 -5.50 17.94 -2.55
C LEU A 136 -6.12 19.30 -2.16
N SER A 137 -7.41 19.44 -2.46
CA SER A 137 -8.21 20.61 -2.10
C SER A 137 -8.26 20.88 -0.59
N ARG A 138 -8.16 19.85 0.26
CA ARG A 138 -8.19 19.97 1.72
C ARG A 138 -6.79 20.21 2.29
N LEU A 139 -5.81 19.43 1.85
CA LEU A 139 -4.45 19.45 2.42
C LEU A 139 -3.66 20.74 2.14
N ARG A 140 -3.98 21.46 1.05
CA ARG A 140 -3.21 22.65 0.64
C ARG A 140 -3.58 23.97 1.34
N LEU A 141 -4.77 24.06 1.94
CA LEU A 141 -5.39 25.35 2.28
C LEU A 141 -4.67 26.07 3.43
N ASP A 142 -4.78 25.53 4.65
CA ASP A 142 -4.32 26.19 5.86
C ASP A 142 -2.97 25.65 6.39
N GLY A 143 -2.43 24.61 5.77
CA GLY A 143 -1.24 23.89 6.22
C GLY A 143 -1.45 23.03 7.47
N LYS A 144 -2.32 23.47 8.40
CA LYS A 144 -2.64 22.78 9.66
C LYS A 144 -3.20 21.37 9.42
N VAL A 145 -4.10 21.20 8.43
CA VAL A 145 -4.67 19.86 8.15
C VAL A 145 -3.58 18.84 7.85
N PHE A 146 -2.54 19.21 7.10
CA PHE A 146 -1.41 18.32 6.82
C PHE A 146 -0.62 17.98 8.09
N LEU A 147 -0.32 18.99 8.93
CA LEU A 147 0.44 18.78 10.16
C LEU A 147 -0.33 17.94 11.19
N ASP A 148 -1.63 18.16 11.34
CA ASP A 148 -2.48 17.34 12.20
C ASP A 148 -2.52 15.88 11.72
N LEU A 149 -2.67 15.68 10.40
CA LEU A 149 -2.65 14.35 9.81
C LEU A 149 -1.28 13.67 10.00
N LEU A 150 -0.18 14.41 9.80
CA LEU A 150 1.18 13.92 10.04
C LEU A 150 1.35 13.44 11.49
N ARG A 151 0.99 14.28 12.47
CA ARG A 151 1.06 13.92 13.90
C ARG A 151 0.18 12.72 14.24
N SER A 152 -1.02 12.64 13.67
CA SER A 152 -1.93 11.52 13.92
C SER A 152 -1.39 10.17 13.43
N ALA A 153 -0.52 10.18 12.41
CA ALA A 153 0.10 9.01 11.83
C ALA A 153 1.49 8.69 12.42
N MET A 154 2.04 9.57 13.26
CA MET A 154 3.33 9.36 13.93
C MET A 154 3.21 8.33 15.06
N ILE A 155 4.24 7.51 15.24
CA ILE A 155 4.34 6.56 16.35
C ILE A 155 5.10 7.19 17.53
N ASP A 156 4.88 6.66 18.74
CA ASP A 156 5.44 7.25 19.96
C ASP A 156 6.92 6.86 20.15
N ASP A 157 7.30 5.63 19.76
CA ASP A 157 8.67 5.12 19.86
C ASP A 157 9.22 4.77 18.47
N VAL A 158 10.33 5.41 18.09
CA VAL A 158 11.04 5.20 16.82
C VAL A 158 12.30 4.36 16.95
N THR A 159 12.64 3.90 18.16
CA THR A 159 13.83 3.08 18.44
C THR A 159 13.71 1.68 17.84
N TYR A 160 12.49 1.18 17.64
CA TYR A 160 12.19 -0.08 16.95
C TYR A 160 11.09 0.11 15.90
N ILE A 161 10.95 -0.88 15.01
CA ILE A 161 9.83 -0.93 14.07
C ILE A 161 8.66 -1.60 14.79
N PRO A 162 7.50 -0.94 14.89
CA PRO A 162 6.37 -1.51 15.61
C PRO A 162 5.83 -2.74 14.90
N THR A 163 5.17 -3.60 15.64
CA THR A 163 4.59 -4.85 15.14
C THR A 163 3.21 -4.63 14.55
N LYS A 164 2.52 -3.59 15.02
CA LYS A 164 1.25 -3.10 14.53
C LYS A 164 1.37 -1.62 14.16
N PRO A 165 0.84 -1.19 13.01
CA PRO A 165 0.89 0.20 12.62
C PRO A 165 -0.11 1.01 13.44
N ARG A 166 0.18 2.30 13.62
CA ARG A 166 -0.80 3.26 14.14
C ARG A 166 -1.82 3.56 13.06
N LEU A 167 -3.02 3.03 13.19
CA LEU A 167 -4.09 3.30 12.21
C LEU A 167 -4.54 4.75 12.30
N VAL A 168 -4.72 5.40 11.14
CA VAL A 168 -5.26 6.76 11.09
C VAL A 168 -6.77 6.71 11.33
N SER A 169 -7.20 7.10 12.53
CA SER A 169 -8.62 7.07 12.91
C SER A 169 -9.48 7.95 12.00
N HIS A 170 -10.67 7.45 11.68
CA HIS A 170 -11.71 8.24 11.05
C HIS A 170 -13.07 7.64 11.42
N PRO A 171 -14.02 8.40 11.99
CA PRO A 171 -15.25 7.85 12.56
C PRO A 171 -16.01 6.89 11.63
N ARG A 172 -16.13 7.24 10.35
CA ARG A 172 -16.79 6.41 9.34
C ARG A 172 -16.06 5.09 9.05
N TRP A 173 -14.73 5.10 9.03
CA TRP A 173 -13.92 3.91 8.78
C TRP A 173 -13.88 3.02 10.02
N ASP A 174 -13.75 3.63 11.20
CA ASP A 174 -13.69 2.92 12.47
C ASP A 174 -15.03 2.21 12.75
N ALA A 175 -16.17 2.89 12.54
CA ALA A 175 -17.49 2.28 12.65
C ALA A 175 -17.71 1.14 11.65
N PHE A 176 -17.28 1.33 10.40
CA PHE A 176 -17.37 0.30 9.36
C PHE A 176 -16.53 -0.94 9.72
N ALA A 177 -15.28 -0.75 10.15
CA ALA A 177 -14.40 -1.84 10.54
C ALA A 177 -14.99 -2.65 11.70
N ALA A 178 -15.46 -1.96 12.76
CA ALA A 178 -16.10 -2.60 13.90
C ALA A 178 -17.36 -3.39 13.50
N GLU A 179 -18.18 -2.85 12.59
CA GLU A 179 -19.35 -3.55 12.05
C GLU A 179 -18.98 -4.82 11.28
N GLN A 180 -17.93 -4.79 10.45
CA GLN A 180 -17.48 -5.96 9.71
C GLN A 180 -16.82 -7.01 10.61
N GLU A 181 -16.07 -6.60 11.63
CA GLU A 181 -15.47 -7.51 12.62
C GLU A 181 -16.55 -8.24 13.43
N ALA A 182 -17.65 -7.57 13.77
CA ALA A 182 -18.77 -8.16 14.49
C ALA A 182 -19.57 -9.21 13.68
N ARG A 183 -19.40 -9.27 12.35
CA ARG A 183 -20.26 -10.06 11.44
C ARG A 183 -19.90 -11.54 11.28
N ASN A 184 -18.98 -12.10 12.07
CA ASN A 184 -18.51 -13.50 11.90
C ASN A 184 -18.16 -13.83 10.43
N THR A 185 -17.30 -12.99 9.86
CA THR A 185 -16.96 -13.00 8.43
C THR A 185 -16.04 -14.15 8.03
N THR A 186 -16.02 -14.50 6.74
CA THR A 186 -15.11 -15.53 6.20
C THR A 186 -13.65 -15.04 6.21
N ASP A 187 -12.67 -15.96 6.08
CA ASP A 187 -11.25 -15.58 5.99
C ASP A 187 -10.97 -14.59 4.83
N ASP A 188 -11.67 -14.75 3.69
CA ASP A 188 -11.61 -13.81 2.56
C ASP A 188 -12.02 -12.39 2.94
N GLU A 189 -13.06 -12.28 3.77
CA GLU A 189 -13.62 -11.01 4.22
C GLU A 189 -12.74 -10.37 5.29
N LYS A 190 -12.23 -11.18 6.22
CA LYS A 190 -11.26 -10.73 7.23
C LYS A 190 -9.99 -10.21 6.57
N ILE A 191 -9.41 -10.96 5.62
CA ILE A 191 -8.17 -10.52 4.95
C ILE A 191 -8.40 -9.31 4.06
N ALA A 192 -9.52 -9.22 3.35
CA ALA A 192 -9.85 -8.05 2.56
C ALA A 192 -10.01 -6.79 3.44
N LEU A 193 -10.70 -6.92 4.59
CA LEU A 193 -10.86 -5.80 5.52
C LEU A 193 -9.50 -5.35 6.07
N ALA A 194 -8.69 -6.30 6.52
CA ALA A 194 -7.37 -6.03 7.07
C ALA A 194 -6.44 -5.38 6.04
N GLU A 195 -6.41 -5.90 4.80
CA GLU A 195 -5.63 -5.34 3.70
C GLU A 195 -6.10 -3.93 3.35
N LEU A 196 -7.41 -3.69 3.29
CA LEU A 196 -7.98 -2.39 2.97
C LEU A 196 -7.56 -1.32 3.99
N ILE A 197 -7.74 -1.59 5.29
CA ILE A 197 -7.39 -0.67 6.38
C ILE A 197 -5.88 -0.35 6.35
N LEU A 198 -5.08 -1.37 6.06
CA LEU A 198 -3.63 -1.27 6.03
C LEU A 198 -3.13 -0.52 4.78
N LEU A 199 -3.72 -0.76 3.61
CA LEU A 199 -3.44 0.00 2.38
C LEU A 199 -3.82 1.48 2.54
N ARG A 200 -4.96 1.77 3.18
CA ARG A 200 -5.36 3.15 3.53
C ARG A 200 -4.28 3.83 4.37
N THR A 201 -3.88 3.19 5.47
CA THR A 201 -2.83 3.71 6.37
C THR A 201 -1.50 3.88 5.66
N LYS A 202 -1.07 2.87 4.89
CA LYS A 202 0.18 2.87 4.13
C LYS A 202 0.23 4.00 3.11
N LEU A 203 -0.85 4.22 2.36
CA LEU A 203 -0.92 5.32 1.40
C LEU A 203 -0.80 6.68 2.10
N ILE A 204 -1.52 6.89 3.21
CA ILE A 204 -1.44 8.13 4.00
C ILE A 204 0.01 8.38 4.43
N CYS A 205 0.67 7.39 5.04
CA CYS A 205 2.05 7.54 5.49
C CYS A 205 3.03 7.81 4.33
N HIS A 206 2.87 7.16 3.18
CA HIS A 206 3.70 7.44 2.01
C HIS A 206 3.51 8.86 1.47
N VAL A 207 2.26 9.34 1.34
CA VAL A 207 2.01 10.71 0.88
C VAL A 207 2.60 11.72 1.85
N LEU A 208 2.34 11.56 3.16
CA LEU A 208 2.88 12.44 4.20
C LEU A 208 4.42 12.51 4.16
N HIS A 209 5.09 11.36 4.10
CA HIS A 209 6.55 11.28 4.09
C HIS A 209 7.15 11.86 2.82
N PHE A 210 6.56 11.57 1.65
CA PHE A 210 7.04 12.11 0.38
C PHE A 210 6.81 13.63 0.30
N THR A 211 5.68 14.14 0.82
CA THR A 211 5.43 15.58 0.90
C THR A 211 6.46 16.24 1.81
N LEU A 212 6.68 15.70 3.01
CA LEU A 212 7.68 16.19 3.96
C LEU A 212 9.07 16.27 3.32
N ARG A 213 9.53 15.16 2.73
CA ARG A 213 10.87 15.11 2.13
C ARG A 213 11.00 16.03 0.92
N SER A 214 9.99 16.07 0.05
CA SER A 214 9.97 16.99 -1.08
C SER A 214 10.02 18.45 -0.65
N PHE A 215 9.24 18.83 0.38
CA PHE A 215 9.24 20.19 0.93
C PHE A 215 10.58 20.59 1.54
N LEU A 216 11.30 19.62 2.12
CA LEU A 216 12.62 19.82 2.69
C LEU A 216 13.77 19.70 1.66
N GLY A 217 13.47 19.46 0.38
CA GLY A 217 14.49 19.26 -0.66
C GLY A 217 15.26 17.94 -0.54
N LEU A 218 14.71 16.95 0.15
CA LEU A 218 15.29 15.62 0.32
C LEU A 218 14.80 14.67 -0.76
N GLU A 219 15.65 13.72 -1.14
CA GLU A 219 15.27 12.65 -2.08
C GLU A 219 14.13 11.80 -1.52
N ALA A 220 13.18 11.44 -2.38
CA ALA A 220 12.09 10.55 -2.03
C ALA A 220 12.63 9.15 -1.69
N PRO A 221 12.13 8.49 -0.63
CA PRO A 221 12.62 7.19 -0.24
C PRO A 221 12.21 6.14 -1.29
N PRO A 222 12.98 5.04 -1.41
CA PRO A 222 12.57 3.92 -2.23
C PRO A 222 11.26 3.33 -1.70
N LEU A 223 10.34 2.97 -2.59
CA LEU A 223 9.16 2.21 -2.20
C LEU A 223 9.46 0.73 -2.25
N GLN A 224 9.26 0.05 -1.13
CA GLN A 224 9.30 -1.39 -1.08
C GLN A 224 8.04 -1.94 -1.76
N VAL A 225 8.24 -2.65 -2.86
CA VAL A 225 7.17 -3.31 -3.60
C VAL A 225 7.45 -4.81 -3.60
N THR A 226 6.56 -5.58 -2.99
CA THR A 226 6.60 -7.04 -3.05
C THR A 226 6.47 -7.51 -4.50
N LYS A 227 7.35 -8.42 -4.90
CA LYS A 227 7.25 -9.10 -6.20
C LYS A 227 6.17 -10.17 -6.13
N MET A 228 5.15 -10.06 -6.99
CA MET A 228 4.19 -11.14 -7.19
C MET A 228 4.81 -12.25 -8.03
N HIS A 229 4.25 -13.47 -7.95
CA HIS A 229 4.70 -14.58 -8.78
C HIS A 229 4.42 -14.29 -10.27
N ARG A 230 5.36 -14.62 -11.17
CA ARG A 230 5.28 -14.28 -12.61
C ARG A 230 4.02 -14.83 -13.30
N LYS A 231 3.52 -16.00 -12.86
CA LYS A 231 2.26 -16.55 -13.40
C LYS A 231 1.06 -15.69 -13.01
N GLN A 232 1.08 -15.11 -11.81
CA GLN A 232 0.01 -14.23 -11.31
C GLN A 232 0.01 -12.89 -12.06
N GLU A 233 1.19 -12.39 -12.45
CA GLU A 233 1.31 -11.10 -13.15
C GLU A 233 0.78 -11.12 -14.59
N LYS A 234 0.84 -12.27 -15.27
CA LYS A 234 0.39 -12.36 -16.66
C LYS A 234 -1.14 -12.44 -16.78
N GLY A 235 -1.84 -12.80 -15.69
CA GLY A 235 -3.23 -13.22 -15.74
C GLY A 235 -3.39 -14.49 -16.58
N ASP A 236 -4.46 -15.24 -16.33
CA ASP A 236 -4.90 -16.23 -17.31
C ASP A 236 -5.73 -15.48 -18.37
N PRO A 237 -5.29 -15.40 -19.65
CA PRO A 237 -6.09 -14.76 -20.69
C PRO A 237 -7.41 -15.47 -20.94
N THR A 238 -7.59 -16.69 -20.43
CA THR A 238 -8.86 -17.43 -20.44
C THR A 238 -9.74 -17.16 -19.23
N ASP A 239 -9.29 -16.33 -18.28
CA ASP A 239 -10.09 -15.92 -17.12
C ASP A 239 -11.33 -15.14 -17.58
N PRO A 240 -12.55 -15.65 -17.33
CA PRO A 240 -13.78 -14.97 -17.73
C PRO A 240 -13.92 -13.58 -17.11
N THR A 241 -13.25 -13.30 -16.00
CA THR A 241 -13.27 -11.98 -15.35
C THR A 241 -12.46 -10.95 -16.12
N HIS A 242 -11.37 -11.36 -16.78
CA HIS A 242 -10.60 -10.47 -17.65
C HIS A 242 -11.44 -10.08 -18.88
N ALA A 243 -12.13 -11.03 -19.50
CA ALA A 243 -13.02 -10.76 -20.64
C ALA A 243 -14.19 -9.83 -20.24
N MET A 244 -14.81 -10.07 -19.08
CA MET A 244 -15.86 -9.22 -18.55
C MET A 244 -15.36 -7.79 -18.25
N HIS A 245 -14.19 -7.64 -17.62
CA HIS A 245 -13.59 -6.33 -17.36
C HIS A 245 -13.27 -5.58 -18.67
N GLU A 246 -12.75 -6.29 -19.67
CA GLU A 246 -12.47 -5.71 -20.98
C GLU A 246 -13.77 -5.23 -21.66
N GLU A 247 -14.84 -6.01 -21.59
CA GLU A 247 -16.15 -5.64 -22.14
C GLU A 247 -16.77 -4.43 -21.41
N ILE A 248 -16.68 -4.39 -20.07
CA ILE A 248 -17.11 -3.23 -19.28
C ILE A 248 -16.36 -1.97 -19.71
N LEU A 249 -15.03 -2.05 -19.86
CA LEU A 249 -14.22 -0.92 -20.31
C LEU A 249 -14.59 -0.47 -21.73
N LYS A 250 -14.83 -1.41 -22.66
CA LYS A 250 -15.28 -1.11 -24.02
C LYS A 250 -16.63 -0.40 -24.02
N ARG A 251 -17.59 -0.84 -23.19
CA ARG A 251 -18.89 -0.18 -23.05
C ARG A 251 -18.80 1.22 -22.44
N MET A 252 -17.91 1.41 -21.47
CA MET A 252 -17.77 2.70 -20.77
C MET A 252 -16.98 3.75 -21.57
N LEU A 253 -15.92 3.32 -22.27
CA LEU A 253 -14.96 4.23 -22.90
C LEU A 253 -14.99 4.19 -24.44
N GLY A 254 -15.65 3.18 -25.02
CA GLY A 254 -15.48 2.82 -26.42
C GLY A 254 -14.26 1.91 -26.67
N PRO A 255 -14.24 1.17 -27.78
CA PRO A 255 -13.22 0.17 -28.06
C PRO A 255 -11.80 0.74 -28.17
N GLU A 256 -11.63 1.86 -28.87
CA GLU A 256 -10.31 2.49 -29.06
C GLU A 256 -9.73 3.02 -27.75
N ALA A 257 -10.52 3.73 -26.95
CA ALA A 257 -10.06 4.24 -25.65
C ALA A 257 -9.78 3.12 -24.65
N ALA A 258 -10.58 2.04 -24.66
CA ALA A 258 -10.33 0.85 -23.83
C ALA A 258 -9.01 0.16 -24.23
N LYS A 259 -8.73 0.03 -25.53
CA LYS A 259 -7.47 -0.51 -26.05
C LYS A 259 -6.27 0.35 -25.63
N ALA A 260 -6.33 1.67 -25.87
CA ALA A 260 -5.26 2.59 -25.48
C ALA A 260 -5.00 2.56 -23.97
N ARG A 261 -6.07 2.51 -23.15
CA ARG A 261 -5.98 2.37 -21.70
C ARG A 261 -5.25 1.08 -21.30
N ARG A 262 -5.56 -0.05 -21.95
CA ARG A 262 -4.91 -1.34 -21.70
C ARG A 262 -3.43 -1.30 -22.04
N GLU A 263 -3.07 -0.74 -23.19
CA GLU A 263 -1.68 -0.62 -23.64
C GLU A 263 -0.86 0.23 -22.64
N LEU A 264 -1.42 1.35 -22.18
CA LEU A 264 -0.81 2.19 -21.16
C LEU A 264 -0.63 1.45 -19.82
N GLU A 265 -1.64 0.70 -19.36
CA GLU A 265 -1.53 -0.06 -18.12
C GLU A 265 -0.50 -1.19 -18.23
N VAL A 266 -0.42 -1.88 -19.38
CA VAL A 266 0.61 -2.91 -19.63
C VAL A 266 2.01 -2.29 -19.64
N ALA A 267 2.20 -1.15 -20.31
CA ALA A 267 3.47 -0.44 -20.32
C ALA A 267 3.87 0.01 -18.90
N SER A 268 2.93 0.58 -18.16
CA SER A 268 3.12 1.02 -16.77
C SER A 268 3.43 -0.16 -15.85
N ALA A 269 2.75 -1.30 -16.02
CA ALA A 269 3.00 -2.51 -15.26
C ALA A 269 4.41 -3.05 -15.52
N LYS A 270 4.86 -3.09 -16.77
CA LYS A 270 6.24 -3.49 -17.13
C LYS A 270 7.28 -2.59 -16.46
N ALA A 271 7.09 -1.27 -16.54
CA ALA A 271 8.00 -0.30 -15.92
C ALA A 271 8.05 -0.45 -14.39
N ARG A 272 6.90 -0.65 -13.73
CA ARG A 272 6.85 -0.91 -12.28
C ARG A 272 7.59 -2.20 -11.93
N ILE A 273 7.35 -3.29 -12.68
CA ILE A 273 7.96 -4.60 -12.42
C ILE A 273 9.49 -4.53 -12.56
N SER A 274 10.02 -3.84 -13.55
CA SER A 274 11.48 -3.69 -13.73
C SER A 274 12.15 -2.95 -12.57
N GLN A 275 11.42 -2.06 -11.90
CA GLN A 275 11.91 -1.29 -10.75
C GLN A 275 11.75 -2.02 -9.41
N ARG A 276 11.13 -3.21 -9.37
CA ARG A 276 10.93 -3.94 -8.11
C ARG A 276 12.23 -4.52 -7.59
N LEU A 277 12.55 -4.20 -6.34
CA LEU A 277 13.65 -4.78 -5.57
C LEU A 277 13.07 -5.72 -4.51
N GLY A 278 13.63 -6.92 -4.38
CA GLY A 278 13.22 -7.84 -3.32
C GLY A 278 13.72 -7.36 -1.96
N SER A 279 12.91 -7.46 -0.92
CA SER A 279 13.33 -7.26 0.47
C SER A 279 13.60 -8.61 1.15
N CYS A 280 14.44 -8.59 2.18
CA CYS A 280 14.63 -9.76 3.02
C CYS A 280 13.37 -10.00 3.86
N SER A 281 12.85 -11.22 3.88
CA SER A 281 11.68 -11.59 4.68
C SER A 281 12.00 -11.74 6.17
N TYR A 282 13.26 -11.82 6.58
CA TYR A 282 13.61 -11.83 8.00
C TYR A 282 13.35 -10.46 8.61
N LEU A 283 12.44 -10.38 9.60
CA LEU A 283 11.97 -9.12 10.18
C LEU A 283 13.10 -8.24 10.75
N GLY A 284 14.15 -8.85 11.29
CA GLY A 284 15.34 -8.15 11.79
C GLY A 284 16.36 -7.76 10.70
N CYS A 285 16.01 -7.81 9.42
CA CYS A 285 16.89 -7.46 8.31
C CYS A 285 16.19 -6.52 7.32
N HIS A 286 16.79 -5.36 7.09
CA HIS A 286 16.26 -4.34 6.17
C HIS A 286 16.99 -4.31 4.83
N ASN A 287 17.77 -5.34 4.53
CA ASN A 287 18.48 -5.43 3.25
C ASN A 287 17.46 -5.54 2.11
N MET A 288 17.74 -4.81 1.04
CA MET A 288 17.04 -4.88 -0.23
C MET A 288 17.99 -5.33 -1.32
N GLU A 289 17.46 -5.98 -2.36
CA GLU A 289 18.21 -6.18 -3.59
C GLU A 289 18.63 -4.82 -4.14
N VAL A 290 19.82 -4.75 -4.72
CA VAL A 290 20.26 -3.59 -5.51
C VAL A 290 20.17 -3.93 -7.00
N GLU A 291 19.99 -2.91 -7.84
CA GLU A 291 19.99 -3.09 -9.29
C GLU A 291 21.34 -3.64 -9.75
N GLY A 292 21.33 -4.64 -10.65
CA GLY A 292 22.52 -5.37 -11.06
C GLY A 292 23.17 -6.26 -9.99
N GLY A 293 22.70 -6.21 -8.74
CA GLY A 293 23.26 -6.96 -7.62
C GLY A 293 22.82 -8.42 -7.55
N LYS A 294 23.41 -9.14 -6.59
CA LYS A 294 23.05 -10.53 -6.29
C LYS A 294 21.59 -10.62 -5.85
N LYS A 295 20.83 -11.47 -6.54
CA LYS A 295 19.44 -11.77 -6.18
C LYS A 295 19.36 -12.51 -4.85
N PHE A 296 18.32 -12.21 -4.08
CA PHE A 296 18.09 -12.87 -2.80
C PHE A 296 17.68 -14.33 -3.03
N SER A 297 18.11 -15.20 -2.11
CA SER A 297 17.71 -16.61 -2.12
C SER A 297 16.24 -16.74 -1.77
N ARG A 298 15.56 -17.77 -2.28
CA ARG A 298 14.13 -18.01 -2.01
C ARG A 298 13.92 -19.29 -1.23
N CYS A 299 12.87 -19.34 -0.40
CA CYS A 299 12.42 -20.60 0.19
C CYS A 299 11.82 -21.53 -0.88
N GLY A 300 12.50 -22.65 -1.15
CA GLY A 300 12.07 -23.64 -2.14
C GLY A 300 10.66 -24.18 -1.90
N PRO A 301 10.34 -24.72 -0.70
CA PRO A 301 9.00 -25.23 -0.41
C PRO A 301 7.88 -24.19 -0.61
N CYS A 302 8.06 -22.95 -0.15
CA CYS A 302 7.05 -21.90 -0.34
C CYS A 302 6.86 -21.53 -1.81
N TYR A 303 7.96 -21.41 -2.55
CA TYR A 303 7.91 -21.05 -3.96
C TYR A 303 7.27 -22.14 -4.82
N VAL A 304 7.64 -23.41 -4.59
CA VAL A 304 7.18 -24.54 -5.42
C VAL A 304 5.75 -24.96 -5.05
N LYS A 305 5.43 -25.06 -3.76
CA LYS A 305 4.14 -25.61 -3.31
C LYS A 305 3.02 -24.59 -3.24
N MET A 306 3.37 -23.34 -2.90
CA MET A 306 2.38 -22.30 -2.58
C MET A 306 2.49 -21.08 -3.49
N GLU A 307 3.44 -21.06 -4.43
CA GLU A 307 3.77 -19.89 -5.26
C GLU A 307 4.05 -18.61 -4.43
N ARG A 308 4.49 -18.75 -3.17
CA ARG A 308 4.82 -17.64 -2.26
C ARG A 308 6.29 -17.24 -2.38
N GLN A 309 6.56 -15.95 -2.52
CA GLN A 309 7.91 -15.41 -2.57
C GLN A 309 8.41 -15.05 -1.17
N VAL A 310 9.17 -15.96 -0.54
CA VAL A 310 9.88 -15.66 0.71
C VAL A 310 11.36 -15.56 0.40
N LEU A 311 11.92 -14.35 0.48
CA LEU A 311 13.25 -13.99 0.03
C LEU A 311 14.20 -13.75 1.21
N TYR A 312 15.46 -14.16 1.09
CA TYR A 312 16.47 -13.93 2.11
C TYR A 312 17.77 -13.48 1.47
N CYS A 313 18.33 -12.39 1.99
CA CYS A 313 19.63 -11.86 1.54
C CYS A 313 20.79 -12.81 1.89
N SER A 314 20.62 -13.69 2.88
CA SER A 314 21.63 -14.64 3.34
C SER A 314 21.00 -15.88 3.98
N GLN A 315 21.75 -16.98 4.04
CA GLN A 315 21.35 -18.18 4.77
C GLN A 315 21.20 -17.92 6.28
N LYS A 316 21.96 -16.96 6.84
CA LYS A 316 21.83 -16.52 8.24
C LYS A 316 20.42 -15.98 8.51
N CYS A 317 19.94 -15.07 7.65
CA CYS A 317 18.58 -14.52 7.75
C CYS A 317 17.52 -15.61 7.58
N GLN A 318 17.70 -16.53 6.63
CA GLN A 318 16.77 -17.65 6.46
C GLN A 318 16.68 -18.54 7.72
N LYS A 319 17.83 -18.89 8.31
CA LYS A 319 17.87 -19.70 9.54
C LYS A 319 17.28 -18.97 10.76
N ALA A 320 17.49 -17.66 10.86
CA ALA A 320 16.90 -16.84 11.91
C ALA A 320 15.36 -16.78 11.77
N ASP A 321 14.87 -16.46 10.58
CA ASP A 321 13.42 -16.39 10.30
C ASP A 321 12.75 -17.77 10.42
N TRP A 322 13.46 -18.85 10.07
CA TRP A 322 13.01 -20.22 10.28
C TRP A 322 12.67 -20.51 11.73
N LYS A 323 13.56 -20.15 12.66
CA LYS A 323 13.36 -20.33 14.09
C LYS A 323 12.26 -19.41 14.64
N LEU A 324 12.18 -18.20 14.11
CA LEU A 324 11.25 -17.18 14.59
C LEU A 324 9.81 -17.49 14.19
N ARG A 325 9.53 -17.64 12.89
CA ARG A 325 8.15 -17.68 12.38
C ARG A 325 7.96 -18.56 11.14
N HIS A 326 8.96 -18.65 10.27
CA HIS A 326 8.75 -19.23 8.94
C HIS A 326 8.46 -20.72 8.99
N LYS A 327 9.00 -21.46 9.99
CA LYS A 327 8.73 -22.89 10.15
C LYS A 327 7.25 -23.21 10.30
N ALA A 328 6.47 -22.37 10.98
CA ALA A 328 5.05 -22.60 11.22
C ALA A 328 4.26 -22.65 9.89
N VAL A 329 4.60 -21.74 8.98
CA VAL A 329 3.86 -21.48 7.74
C VAL A 329 4.51 -22.07 6.49
N CYS A 330 5.75 -22.55 6.54
CA CYS A 330 6.51 -22.95 5.35
C CYS A 330 5.81 -24.07 4.55
N GLY A 331 5.53 -23.81 3.27
CA GLY A 331 4.97 -24.80 2.35
C GLY A 331 3.54 -25.26 2.68
N LYS A 332 2.81 -24.51 3.51
CA LYS A 332 1.40 -24.76 3.86
C LYS A 332 0.48 -23.65 3.34
N PRO A 333 -0.82 -23.94 3.11
CA PRO A 333 -1.87 -22.92 3.04
C PRO A 333 -1.85 -22.05 4.30
N LEU A 334 -2.31 -20.81 4.17
CA LEU A 334 -2.46 -19.90 5.30
C LEU A 334 -3.94 -19.75 5.61
N THR A 335 -4.25 -19.60 6.89
CA THR A 335 -5.52 -19.04 7.37
C THR A 335 -5.30 -17.60 7.85
N PHE A 336 -6.38 -16.86 8.08
CA PHE A 336 -6.27 -15.55 8.71
C PHE A 336 -5.69 -15.65 10.14
N ASP A 337 -6.01 -16.72 10.85
CA ASP A 337 -5.52 -16.92 12.23
C ASP A 337 -4.01 -17.22 12.23
N ASP A 338 -3.51 -17.99 11.25
CA ASP A 338 -2.07 -18.26 11.10
C ASP A 338 -1.25 -16.97 10.98
N ILE A 339 -1.76 -15.97 10.24
CA ILE A 339 -1.05 -14.71 10.01
C ILE A 339 -1.20 -13.73 11.17
N SER A 340 -2.34 -13.73 11.86
CA SER A 340 -2.61 -12.81 12.97
C SER A 340 -1.88 -13.22 14.26
N THR A 341 -1.51 -14.50 14.37
CA THR A 341 -0.77 -15.07 15.51
C THR A 341 0.73 -15.22 15.28
N LEU A 342 1.24 -14.81 14.11
CA LEU A 342 2.68 -14.89 13.86
C LEU A 342 3.45 -14.10 14.91
N PRO A 343 4.56 -14.66 15.43
CA PRO A 343 5.39 -13.98 16.41
C PRO A 343 5.76 -12.58 15.92
N GLU A 344 5.41 -11.62 16.77
CA GLU A 344 5.83 -10.24 16.63
C GLU A 344 7.37 -10.16 16.67
N HIS A 345 7.95 -9.12 16.06
CA HIS A 345 9.40 -8.89 16.05
C HIS A 345 9.94 -9.09 17.47
N PRO A 346 10.96 -9.94 17.71
CA PRO A 346 11.53 -10.05 19.05
C PRO A 346 12.01 -8.65 19.43
N ALA A 347 11.49 -8.08 20.52
CA ALA A 347 11.98 -6.81 21.05
C ALA A 347 13.50 -6.90 21.05
N ASN A 348 14.13 -5.97 20.36
CA ASN A 348 15.53 -6.08 19.95
C ASN A 348 16.43 -5.76 21.16
N ASP A 349 16.33 -6.58 22.22
CA ASP A 349 16.95 -6.33 23.52
C ASP A 349 18.48 -6.53 23.52
N GLN A 350 19.11 -6.85 22.37
CA GLN A 350 20.51 -7.30 22.36
C GLN A 350 21.41 -6.78 21.22
N VAL A 351 21.02 -5.81 20.38
CA VAL A 351 21.85 -5.49 19.18
C VAL A 351 22.45 -4.08 19.12
N PHE A 352 22.15 -3.15 20.04
CA PHE A 352 22.78 -1.82 20.03
C PHE A 352 23.85 -1.58 21.11
N ALA A 353 24.37 -2.62 21.74
CA ALA A 353 25.51 -2.51 22.65
C ALA A 353 26.85 -2.71 21.91
N THR A 354 27.14 -1.92 20.87
CA THR A 354 28.50 -1.58 20.37
C THR A 354 28.42 -0.84 19.03
N LEU A 355 28.39 0.49 19.08
CA LEU A 355 29.09 1.38 18.14
C LEU A 355 29.49 2.64 18.88
#